data_AF-A0A383DUB1-F1
#
_entry.id   AF-A0A383DUB1-F1
#
_cell.length_a   1.000
_cell.length_b   1.000
_cell.length_c   1.000
_cell.angle_alpha   90.00
_cell.angle_beta   90.00
_cell.angle_gamma   90.00
#
_symmetry.space_group_name_H-M   'P 1'
#
loop_
_entity.id
_entity.type
_entity.pdbx_description
1 polymer ?
#
loop_
_entity_poly.entity_id
_entity_poly.type
_entity_poly.pdbx_seq_one_letter_code
_entity_poly.pdbx_strand_id
1 'polypeptide(L)'
;MEAKSLIQIISEGEFLQIVQAPSNLFFKISTLFCEKLKDGKEISRKFYSSLIQETEYLESVLDEHGARENKTWSFFSEYVACIRNLSISAFYIKHIL
;
A
#
# COMPACT_ATOMS: atom_id res chain seq x y z
N MET A 1 -21.62 23.13 22.52
CA MET A 1 -20.31 22.91 21.87
C MET A 1 -20.50 21.73 20.93
N GLU A 2 -20.63 21.97 19.63
CA GLU A 2 -20.80 20.87 18.67
C GLU A 2 -19.53 20.03 18.66
N ALA A 3 -19.68 18.71 18.79
CA ALA A 3 -18.57 17.77 18.67
C ALA A 3 -18.03 17.84 17.24
N LYS A 4 -16.92 18.54 17.03
CA LYS A 4 -16.16 18.41 15.79
C LYS A 4 -15.65 16.98 15.74
N SER A 5 -16.00 16.24 14.68
CA SER A 5 -15.36 14.97 14.35
C SER A 5 -13.84 15.15 14.44
N LEU A 6 -13.17 14.28 15.20
CA LEU A 6 -11.71 14.29 15.35
C LEU A 6 -11.01 13.99 14.02
N ILE A 7 -11.71 13.32 13.10
CA ILE A 7 -11.25 13.04 11.75
C ILE A 7 -11.85 14.10 10.84
N GLN A 8 -11.01 15.02 10.40
CA GLN A 8 -11.36 15.94 9.32
C GLN A 8 -11.45 15.09 8.05
N ILE A 9 -12.66 14.89 7.53
CA ILE A 9 -12.88 14.24 6.24
C ILE A 9 -12.32 15.20 5.18
N ILE A 10 -11.05 15.04 4.84
CA ILE A 10 -10.42 15.77 3.76
C ILE A 10 -11.02 15.29 2.43
N SER A 11 -11.12 16.22 1.47
CA SER A 11 -11.63 15.92 0.14
C SER A 11 -10.73 14.93 -0.60
N GLU A 12 -11.27 14.26 -1.62
CA GLU A 12 -10.49 13.34 -2.46
C GLU A 12 -9.27 14.03 -3.11
N GLY A 13 -9.42 15.31 -3.47
CA GLY A 13 -8.33 16.11 -4.06
C GLY A 13 -7.22 16.44 -3.05
N GLU A 14 -7.56 16.74 -1.80
CA GLU A 14 -6.57 16.94 -0.73
C GLU A 14 -5.84 15.64 -0.42
N PHE A 15 -6.57 14.52 -0.36
CA PHE A 15 -5.98 13.19 -0.22
C PHE A 15 -4.97 12.88 -1.33
N LEU A 16 -5.32 13.18 -2.59
CA LEU A 16 -4.46 12.93 -3.73
C LEU A 16 -3.11 13.63 -3.55
N GLN A 17 -3.12 14.89 -3.09
CA GLN A 17 -1.87 15.63 -2.86
C GLN A 17 -0.99 14.98 -1.79
N ILE A 18 -1.60 14.38 -0.77
CA ILE A 18 -0.90 13.71 0.33
C ILE A 18 -0.30 12.38 -0.12
N VAL A 19 -1.08 11.55 -0.81
CA VAL A 19 -0.68 10.18 -1.16
C VAL A 19 0.19 10.10 -2.43
N GLN A 20 0.25 11.17 -3.22
CA GLN A 20 1.03 11.21 -4.46
C GLN A 20 2.49 10.82 -4.23
N ALA A 21 3.18 11.52 -3.31
CA ALA A 21 4.59 11.27 -3.05
C ALA A 21 4.85 9.92 -2.36
N PRO A 22 4.10 9.54 -1.29
CA PRO A 22 4.22 8.24 -0.64
C PRO A 22 3.97 7.04 -1.57
N SER A 23 3.07 7.18 -2.54
CA SER A 23 2.74 6.08 -3.48
C SER A 23 3.84 5.77 -4.51
N ASN A 24 4.81 6.67 -4.70
CA ASN A 24 5.82 6.53 -5.76
C ASN A 24 6.64 5.25 -5.64
N LEU A 25 7.15 4.95 -4.44
CA LEU A 25 7.96 3.75 -4.22
C LEU A 25 7.11 2.49 -4.32
N PHE A 26 5.89 2.51 -3.78
CA PHE A 26 4.91 1.43 -3.92
C PHE A 26 4.63 1.10 -5.40
N PHE A 27 4.36 2.10 -6.25
CA PHE A 27 4.12 1.86 -7.67
C PHE A 27 5.38 1.38 -8.40
N LYS A 28 6.55 1.92 -8.04
CA LYS A 28 7.82 1.51 -8.62
C LYS A 28 8.14 0.05 -8.32
N ILE A 29 8.00 -0.39 -7.07
CA ILE A 29 8.27 -1.79 -6.70
C ILE A 29 7.22 -2.73 -7.28
N SER A 30 5.95 -2.32 -7.34
CA SER A 30 4.87 -3.10 -7.97
C SER A 30 5.08 -3.26 -9.47
N THR A 31 5.54 -2.21 -10.16
CA THR A 31 5.88 -2.28 -11.58
C THR A 31 7.05 -3.23 -11.81
N LEU A 32 8.12 -3.12 -11.01
CA LEU A 32 9.26 -4.02 -11.08
C LEU A 32 8.88 -5.49 -10.79
N PHE A 33 7.92 -5.71 -9.90
CA PHE A 33 7.38 -7.05 -9.63
C PHE A 33 6.71 -7.61 -10.89
N CYS A 34 5.81 -6.85 -11.52
CA CYS A 34 5.15 -7.23 -12.77
C CYS A 34 6.16 -7.51 -13.91
N GLU A 35 7.20 -6.69 -14.06
CA GLU A 35 8.26 -6.91 -15.05
C GLU A 35 9.02 -8.20 -14.79
N LYS A 36 9.40 -8.46 -13.54
CA LYS A 36 10.08 -9.71 -13.16
C LYS A 36 9.22 -10.94 -13.47
N LEU A 37 7.92 -10.88 -13.17
CA LEU A 37 6.99 -11.97 -13.48
C LEU A 37 6.88 -12.21 -15.00
N LYS A 38 6.76 -11.14 -15.79
CA LYS A 38 6.74 -11.24 -17.27
C LYS A 38 8.00 -11.86 -17.84
N ASP A 39 9.16 -11.52 -17.27
CA ASP A 39 10.45 -12.04 -17.67
C ASP A 39 10.73 -13.48 -17.16
N GLY A 40 9.79 -14.08 -16.40
CA GLY A 40 10.00 -15.38 -15.75
C GLY A 40 11.12 -15.36 -14.71
N LYS A 41 11.48 -14.18 -14.19
CA LYS A 41 12.52 -14.01 -13.17
C LYS A 41 12.00 -14.43 -11.81
N GLU A 42 12.84 -15.15 -11.09
CA GLU A 42 12.55 -15.52 -9.70
C GLU A 42 12.43 -14.28 -8.80
N ILE A 43 11.40 -14.28 -7.96
CA ILE A 43 11.20 -13.25 -6.94
C ILE A 43 11.88 -13.70 -5.65
N SER A 44 12.89 -12.94 -5.22
CA SER A 44 13.64 -13.26 -4.02
C SER A 44 12.88 -12.91 -2.75
N ARG A 45 13.23 -13.57 -1.64
CA ARG A 45 12.71 -13.24 -0.32
C ARG A 45 12.97 -11.76 0.06
N LYS A 46 14.15 -11.23 -0.29
CA LYS A 46 14.49 -9.82 -0.10
C LYS A 46 13.54 -8.90 -0.87
N PHE A 47 13.13 -9.29 -2.08
CA PHE A 47 12.16 -8.52 -2.86
C PHE A 47 10.81 -8.45 -2.15
N TYR A 48 10.29 -9.59 -1.68
CA TYR A 48 9.04 -9.59 -0.90
C TYR A 48 9.17 -8.75 0.38
N SER A 49 10.31 -8.81 1.08
CA SER A 49 10.56 -7.94 2.25
C SER A 49 10.45 -6.46 1.91
N SER A 50 11.01 -6.02 0.78
CA SER A 50 10.89 -4.63 0.34
C SER A 50 9.45 -4.29 -0.07
N LEU A 51 8.75 -5.19 -0.77
CA LEU A 51 7.35 -4.98 -1.15
C LEU A 51 6.44 -4.82 0.08
N ILE A 52 6.66 -5.62 1.12
CA ILE A 52 5.96 -5.51 2.41
C ILE A 52 6.20 -4.13 3.02
N GLN A 53 7.46 -3.69 3.12
CA GLN A 53 7.81 -2.40 3.73
C GLN A 53 7.18 -1.21 3.01
N GLU A 54 7.25 -1.17 1.67
CA GLU A 54 6.66 -0.06 0.90
C GLU A 54 5.12 -0.06 0.97
N THR A 55 4.51 -1.24 1.06
CA THR A 55 3.06 -1.37 1.18
C THR A 55 2.58 -1.00 2.58
N GLU A 56 3.31 -1.41 3.63
CA GLU A 56 3.06 -0.98 5.02
C GLU A 56 3.16 0.52 5.19
N TYR A 57 4.17 1.15 4.60
CA TYR A 57 4.33 2.60 4.63
C TYR A 57 3.18 3.33 3.94
N LEU A 58 2.76 2.88 2.76
CA LEU A 58 1.63 3.50 2.07
C LEU A 58 0.32 3.31 2.84
N GLU A 59 0.09 2.12 3.40
CA GLU A 59 -1.08 1.84 4.22
C GLU A 59 -1.13 2.73 5.47
N SER A 60 0.00 2.94 6.15
CA SER A 60 0.05 3.82 7.33
C SER A 60 -0.30 5.26 6.97
N VAL A 61 0.22 5.79 5.85
CA VAL A 61 -0.13 7.14 5.37
C VAL A 61 -1.63 7.24 5.08
N LEU A 62 -2.22 6.23 4.44
CA LEU A 62 -3.65 6.20 4.12
C LEU A 62 -4.50 6.20 5.39
N ASP A 63 -4.16 5.35 6.36
CA ASP A 63 -4.88 5.25 7.64
C ASP A 63 -4.75 6.53 8.48
N GLU A 64 -3.56 7.14 8.55
CA GLU A 64 -3.30 8.39 9.27
C GLU A 64 -4.17 9.56 8.78
N HIS A 65 -4.52 9.58 7.50
CA HIS A 65 -5.31 10.64 6.89
C HIS A 65 -6.80 10.29 6.78
N GLY A 66 -7.24 9.14 7.32
CA GLY A 66 -8.64 8.77 7.39
C GLY A 66 -9.21 8.15 6.11
N ALA A 67 -8.41 7.41 5.34
CA ALA A 67 -8.81 6.86 4.04
C ALA A 67 -10.06 5.97 4.14
N ARG A 68 -10.25 5.28 5.28
CA ARG A 68 -11.39 4.41 5.56
C ARG A 68 -12.74 5.12 5.49
N GLU A 69 -12.78 6.41 5.80
CA GLU A 69 -13.99 7.23 5.78
C GLU A 69 -14.24 7.91 4.42
N ASN A 70 -13.35 7.69 3.45
CA ASN A 70 -13.45 8.23 2.09
C ASN A 70 -13.69 7.08 1.09
N LYS A 71 -14.79 7.12 0.33
CA LYS A 71 -15.19 6.00 -0.55
C LYS A 71 -14.13 5.61 -1.57
N THR A 72 -13.43 6.57 -2.16
CA THR A 72 -12.38 6.29 -3.15
C THR A 72 -11.13 5.74 -2.48
N TRP A 73 -10.70 6.38 -1.39
CA TRP A 73 -9.46 6.01 -0.72
C TRP A 73 -9.58 4.74 0.12
N SER A 74 -10.76 4.44 0.68
CA SER A 74 -11.03 3.19 1.40
C SER A 74 -10.79 1.97 0.50
N PHE A 75 -11.30 2.00 -0.73
CA PHE A 75 -11.07 0.91 -1.68
C PHE A 75 -9.59 0.76 -2.06
N PHE A 76 -8.88 1.87 -2.26
CA PHE A 76 -7.44 1.84 -2.50
C PHE A 76 -6.66 1.29 -1.30
N SER A 77 -7.01 1.68 -0.08
CA SER A 77 -6.42 1.14 1.15
C SER A 77 -6.61 -0.37 1.27
N GLU A 78 -7.78 -0.90 0.95
CA GLU A 78 -8.03 -2.34 0.96
C GLU A 78 -7.13 -3.09 -0.05
N TYR A 79 -6.86 -2.50 -1.23
CA TYR A 79 -5.90 -3.08 -2.16
C TYR A 79 -4.47 -3.10 -1.63
N VAL A 80 -4.03 -1.99 -1.04
CA VAL A 80 -2.71 -1.89 -0.43
C VAL A 80 -2.58 -2.95 0.68
N ALA A 81 -3.55 -3.05 1.59
CA ALA A 81 -3.59 -4.06 2.63
C ALA A 81 -3.58 -5.50 2.08
N CYS A 82 -4.32 -5.76 1.01
CA CYS A 82 -4.32 -7.06 0.33
C CYS A 82 -2.94 -7.43 -0.23
N ILE A 83 -2.28 -6.50 -0.94
CA ILE A 83 -0.94 -6.69 -1.48
C ILE A 83 0.07 -6.98 -0.37
N ARG A 84 -0.03 -6.28 0.77
CA ARG A 84 0.83 -6.52 1.94
C ARG A 84 0.65 -7.95 2.44
N ASN A 85 -0.57 -8.37 2.70
CA ASN A 85 -0.87 -9.70 3.25
C ASN A 85 -0.43 -10.84 2.30
N LEU A 86 -0.64 -10.66 0.99
CA LEU A 86 -0.17 -11.60 -0.02
C LEU A 86 1.37 -11.63 -0.09
N SER A 87 2.03 -10.49 0.03
CA SER A 87 3.48 -10.39 0.03
C SER A 87 4.11 -11.04 1.27
N ILE A 88 3.49 -10.88 2.44
CA ILE A 88 3.88 -11.59 3.68
C ILE A 88 3.74 -13.09 3.49
N SER A 89 2.62 -13.54 2.94
CA SER A 89 2.39 -14.96 2.66
C SER A 89 3.44 -15.53 1.70
N ALA A 90 3.74 -14.82 0.61
CA ALA A 90 4.74 -15.20 -0.37
C ALA A 90 6.16 -15.22 0.21
N PHE A 91 6.50 -14.26 1.08
CA PHE A 91 7.76 -14.23 1.82
C PHE A 91 7.96 -15.49 2.66
N TYR A 92 6.92 -15.91 3.41
CA TYR A 92 6.99 -17.11 4.24
C TYR A 92 7.00 -18.41 3.43
N ILE A 93 6.22 -18.49 2.35
CA ILE A 93 6.27 -19.64 1.43
C ILE A 93 7.69 -19.79 0.87
N LYS A 94 8.32 -18.69 0.46
CA LYS A 94 9.72 -18.65 0.00
C LYS A 94 10.75 -18.85 1.12
N HIS A 95 10.32 -18.82 2.38
CA HIS A 95 11.16 -19.18 3.52
C HIS A 95 11.20 -20.70 3.74
N ILE A 96 10.06 -21.35 3.54
CA ILE A 96 9.88 -22.79 3.77
C ILE A 96 10.38 -23.62 2.58
N LEU A 97 10.14 -23.16 1.34
CA LEU A 97 10.61 -23.78 0.10
C LEU A 97 12.05 -23.39 -0.22
#